data_AF-A0A538DGS1-F1
#
_entry.id   AF-A0A538DGS1-F1
#
_cell.length_a   1.000
_cell.length_b   1.000
_cell.length_c   1.000
_cell.angle_alpha   90.00
_cell.angle_beta   90.00
_cell.angle_gamma   90.00
#
_symmetry.space_group_name_H-M   'P 1'
#
loop_
_entity.id
_entity.type
_entity.pdbx_description
1 polymer ?
#
loop_
_entity_poly.entity_id
_entity_poly.type
_entity_poly.pdbx_seq_one_letter_code
_entity_poly.pdbx_strand_id
1 'polypeptide(L)'
;MKRFALILTLAVLVAGVASTPGSTASFNDSTPCPASGPLLVCPTMYVGQPVHLQLLAQNGCDVYRWEIVNGGLPAGLSMSSSGLVTGTPTAAGSTQPWVWVHDLTAPEGGPSWCGGDNHSERQFVFTVVGGAGAPTPPPSPTPQPALQITTASLQKATVGTPYTVTLAASGGGNLTWTMSAGSLPAGLTLAPAAARSPCAWTAAATLRRNSSVSSSSTS
;
A
#
# COMPACT_ATOMS: atom_id res chain seq x y z
N MET A 1 3.12 47.15 62.42
CA MET A 1 2.14 46.04 62.54
C MET A 1 0.89 46.36 61.73
N LYS A 2 0.82 45.92 60.47
CA LYS A 2 -0.42 45.54 59.75
C LYS A 2 0.00 44.84 58.45
N ARG A 3 -0.57 43.65 58.25
CA ARG A 3 -0.03 42.55 57.45
C ARG A 3 -0.34 42.81 55.96
N PHE A 4 0.69 42.82 55.12
CA PHE A 4 0.56 42.83 53.66
C PHE A 4 -0.06 41.49 53.21
N ALA A 5 -1.27 41.54 52.65
CA ALA A 5 -1.90 40.38 52.03
C ALA A 5 -1.33 40.21 50.62
N LEU A 6 -0.56 39.14 50.43
CA LEU A 6 -0.01 38.71 49.14
C LEU A 6 -1.14 38.01 48.36
N ILE A 7 -1.75 38.71 47.39
CA ILE A 7 -2.75 38.10 46.49
C ILE A 7 -1.98 37.34 45.40
N LEU A 8 -1.97 36.02 45.52
CA LEU A 8 -1.38 35.10 44.53
C LEU A 8 -2.38 34.92 43.38
N THR A 9 -2.26 35.71 42.31
CA THR A 9 -3.05 35.51 41.09
C THR A 9 -2.56 34.27 40.35
N LEU A 10 -3.34 33.19 40.44
CA LEU A 10 -3.18 31.97 39.65
C LEU A 10 -3.51 32.30 38.18
N ALA A 11 -2.48 32.48 37.35
CA ALA A 11 -2.67 32.55 35.91
C ALA A 11 -3.01 31.15 35.39
N VAL A 12 -4.28 30.91 35.06
CA VAL A 12 -4.68 29.73 34.30
C VAL A 12 -4.02 29.84 32.94
N LEU A 13 -3.01 29.00 32.70
CA LEU A 13 -2.46 28.82 31.37
C LEU A 13 -3.51 28.05 30.56
N VAL A 14 -4.44 28.78 29.93
CA VAL A 14 -5.17 28.20 28.81
C VAL A 14 -4.10 27.99 27.74
N ALA A 15 -3.71 26.73 27.53
CA ALA A 15 -3.03 26.34 26.31
C ALA A 15 -4.02 26.59 25.17
N GLY A 16 -4.07 27.83 24.71
CA GLY A 16 -4.60 28.14 23.39
C GLY A 16 -3.68 27.40 22.44
N VAL A 17 -4.13 26.25 21.95
CA VAL A 17 -3.58 25.73 20.71
C VAL A 17 -3.83 26.86 19.72
N ALA A 18 -2.76 27.45 19.19
CA ALA A 18 -2.89 28.33 18.06
C ALA A 18 -3.44 27.44 16.95
N SER A 19 -4.75 27.52 16.68
CA SER A 19 -5.29 27.10 15.40
C SER A 19 -4.65 28.06 14.40
N THR A 20 -3.54 27.66 13.80
CA THR A 20 -3.11 28.24 12.55
C THR A 20 -4.34 28.24 11.65
N PRO A 21 -4.74 29.36 11.03
CA PRO A 21 -5.90 29.39 10.16
C PRO A 21 -5.79 28.21 9.20
N GLY A 22 -6.77 27.31 9.30
CA GLY A 22 -6.78 26.04 8.61
C GLY A 22 -6.55 26.28 7.14
N SER A 23 -5.52 25.67 6.58
CA SER A 23 -5.36 25.62 5.13
C SER A 23 -6.68 25.11 4.55
N THR A 24 -7.25 25.80 3.55
CA THR A 24 -8.54 25.40 2.98
C THR A 24 -8.46 23.94 2.48
N ALA A 25 -9.45 23.12 2.83
CA ALA A 25 -9.59 21.77 2.26
C ALA A 25 -9.50 21.85 0.74
N SER A 26 -8.62 21.06 0.14
CA SER A 26 -8.27 21.18 -1.29
C SER A 26 -8.13 19.80 -1.93
N PHE A 27 -8.26 19.76 -3.26
CA PHE A 27 -8.11 18.50 -4.01
C PHE A 27 -6.64 18.08 -4.11
N ASN A 28 -6.39 16.77 -4.19
CA ASN A 28 -5.09 16.24 -4.57
C ASN A 28 -4.98 16.19 -6.10
N ASP A 29 -4.05 16.97 -6.65
CA ASP A 29 -3.88 17.18 -8.10
C ASP A 29 -3.04 16.10 -8.80
N SER A 30 -2.60 15.07 -8.07
CA SER A 30 -1.69 14.05 -8.60
C SER A 30 -2.42 12.76 -8.97
N THR A 31 -3.02 12.10 -7.98
CA THR A 31 -3.68 10.80 -8.16
C THR A 31 -4.92 10.73 -7.25
N PRO A 32 -5.96 9.98 -7.64
CA PRO A 32 -6.05 9.17 -8.86
C PRO A 32 -6.44 9.97 -10.11
N CYS A 33 -6.86 11.24 -9.96
CA CYS A 33 -7.27 12.10 -11.07
C CYS A 33 -6.26 13.25 -11.20
N PRO A 34 -5.24 13.16 -12.08
CA PRO A 34 -4.27 14.23 -12.26
C PRO A 34 -4.90 15.51 -12.81
N ALA A 35 -4.33 16.65 -12.42
CA ALA A 35 -4.72 17.96 -12.96
C ALA A 35 -4.34 18.10 -14.44
N SER A 36 -5.30 18.57 -15.25
CA SER A 36 -5.11 19.03 -16.63
C SER A 36 -5.67 20.44 -16.75
N GLY A 37 -4.81 21.43 -16.46
CA GLY A 37 -5.24 22.81 -16.30
C GLY A 37 -6.24 22.96 -15.14
N PRO A 38 -7.42 23.58 -15.34
CA PRO A 38 -8.41 23.74 -14.28
C PRO A 38 -9.12 22.43 -13.91
N LEU A 39 -9.04 21.40 -14.74
CA LEU A 39 -9.79 20.14 -14.60
C LEU A 39 -8.99 19.08 -13.84
N LEU A 40 -9.69 18.22 -13.11
CA LEU A 40 -9.14 16.95 -12.59
C LEU A 40 -9.62 15.81 -13.50
N VAL A 41 -8.71 15.17 -14.22
CA VAL A 41 -9.06 14.14 -15.21
C VAL A 41 -8.85 12.75 -14.59
N CYS A 42 -9.94 12.01 -14.39
CA CYS A 42 -9.87 10.69 -13.77
C CYS A 42 -9.47 9.60 -14.77
N PRO A 43 -9.02 8.42 -14.29
CA PRO A 43 -8.67 7.31 -15.15
C PRO A 43 -9.86 6.91 -16.03
N THR A 44 -9.57 6.49 -17.26
CA THR A 44 -10.61 6.03 -18.18
C THR A 44 -11.30 4.77 -17.64
N MET A 45 -12.62 4.77 -17.65
CA MET A 45 -13.48 3.67 -17.23
C MET A 45 -14.11 3.01 -18.45
N TYR A 46 -14.58 1.78 -18.30
CA TYR A 46 -15.16 0.99 -19.39
C TYR A 46 -16.58 0.56 -19.04
N VAL A 47 -17.48 0.58 -20.04
CA VAL A 47 -18.84 0.05 -19.88
C VAL A 47 -18.79 -1.40 -19.41
N GLY A 48 -19.60 -1.73 -18.39
CA GLY A 48 -19.71 -3.08 -17.83
C GLY A 48 -18.59 -3.49 -16.87
N GLN A 49 -17.56 -2.66 -16.64
CA GLN A 49 -16.51 -2.94 -15.67
C GLN A 49 -16.83 -2.28 -14.31
N PRO A 50 -16.69 -2.99 -13.18
CA PRO A 50 -16.88 -2.39 -11.87
C PRO A 50 -15.80 -1.35 -11.59
N VAL A 51 -16.22 -0.20 -11.07
CA VAL A 51 -15.35 0.92 -10.69
C VAL A 51 -15.30 1.02 -9.17
N HIS A 52 -14.10 1.27 -8.65
CA HIS A 52 -13.84 1.56 -7.23
C HIS A 52 -12.71 2.58 -7.12
N LEU A 53 -13.06 3.86 -7.14
CA LEU A 53 -12.13 4.99 -7.24
C LEU A 53 -12.28 5.89 -6.01
N GLN A 54 -11.21 6.05 -5.23
CA GLN A 54 -11.19 6.95 -4.07
C GLN A 54 -10.65 8.31 -4.48
N LEU A 55 -11.47 9.36 -4.42
CA LEU A 55 -11.00 10.73 -4.56
C LEU A 55 -10.16 11.13 -3.34
N LEU A 56 -9.10 11.90 -3.58
CA LEU A 56 -8.15 12.30 -2.55
C LEU A 56 -8.16 13.82 -2.39
N ALA A 57 -8.15 14.25 -1.15
CA ALA A 57 -8.03 15.65 -0.74
C ALA A 57 -6.80 15.82 0.15
N GLN A 58 -6.43 17.07 0.38
CA GLN A 58 -5.27 17.49 1.13
C GLN A 58 -5.53 18.85 1.76
N ASN A 59 -4.77 19.18 2.82
CA ASN A 59 -4.91 20.40 3.63
C ASN A 59 -6.25 20.50 4.38
N GLY A 60 -6.35 21.35 5.39
CA GLY A 60 -7.56 21.47 6.21
C GLY A 60 -7.52 20.53 7.40
N CYS A 61 -8.61 19.81 7.63
CA CYS A 61 -8.78 18.94 8.78
C CYS A 61 -8.42 17.47 8.55
N ASP A 62 -7.84 17.10 7.39
CA ASP A 62 -7.51 15.70 7.01
C ASP A 62 -8.68 14.69 7.04
N VAL A 63 -9.89 15.18 7.30
CA VAL A 63 -11.15 14.46 7.25
C VAL A 63 -12.10 15.29 6.39
N TYR A 64 -12.65 14.65 5.36
CA TYR A 64 -13.31 15.39 4.29
C TYR A 64 -14.67 14.83 3.98
N ARG A 65 -15.57 15.72 3.54
CA ARG A 65 -16.84 15.39 2.95
C ARG A 65 -16.89 15.84 1.49
N TRP A 66 -17.44 14.99 0.64
CA TRP A 66 -17.50 15.20 -0.81
C TRP A 66 -18.94 15.33 -1.27
N GLU A 67 -19.16 16.23 -2.23
CA GLU A 67 -20.49 16.49 -2.78
C GLU A 67 -20.43 16.84 -4.27
N ILE A 68 -21.38 16.33 -5.05
CA ILE A 68 -21.57 16.78 -6.44
C ILE A 68 -22.60 17.90 -6.40
N VAL A 69 -22.16 19.12 -6.74
CA VAL A 69 -23.01 20.32 -6.69
C VAL A 69 -23.62 20.68 -8.04
N ASN A 70 -22.99 20.28 -9.14
CA ASN A 70 -23.54 20.47 -10.48
C ASN A 70 -23.09 19.37 -11.44
N GLY A 71 -23.98 19.00 -12.36
CA GLY A 71 -23.75 17.87 -13.28
C GLY A 71 -24.02 16.52 -12.62
N GLY A 72 -23.42 15.47 -13.16
CA GLY A 72 -23.59 14.11 -12.65
C GLY A 72 -22.46 13.20 -13.09
N LEU A 73 -22.38 12.04 -12.45
CA LEU A 73 -21.47 10.97 -12.87
C LEU A 73 -22.00 10.26 -14.12
N PRO A 74 -21.13 9.51 -14.83
CA PRO A 74 -21.58 8.61 -15.89
C PRO A 74 -22.63 7.63 -15.37
N ALA A 75 -23.58 7.26 -16.24
CA ALA A 75 -24.67 6.35 -15.87
C ALA A 75 -24.15 5.04 -15.28
N GLY A 76 -24.71 4.62 -14.14
CA GLY A 76 -24.30 3.42 -13.41
C GLY A 76 -23.19 3.64 -12.37
N LEU A 77 -22.70 4.88 -12.20
CA LEU A 77 -21.79 5.27 -11.13
C LEU A 77 -22.48 6.14 -10.08
N SER A 78 -21.95 6.09 -8.86
CA SER A 78 -22.37 6.88 -7.70
C SER A 78 -21.15 7.31 -6.89
N MET A 79 -21.25 8.40 -6.12
CA MET A 79 -20.21 8.87 -5.19
C MET A 79 -20.77 8.89 -3.76
N SER A 80 -20.00 8.38 -2.81
CA SER A 80 -20.29 8.51 -1.38
C SER A 80 -19.86 9.88 -0.84
N SER A 81 -20.34 10.25 0.35
CA SER A 81 -19.88 11.44 1.08
C SER A 81 -18.40 11.38 1.48
N SER A 82 -17.77 10.21 1.43
CA SER A 82 -16.33 10.02 1.67
C SER A 82 -15.49 10.13 0.39
N GLY A 83 -16.10 10.49 -0.75
CA GLY A 83 -15.40 10.63 -2.03
C GLY A 83 -15.12 9.30 -2.73
N LEU A 84 -15.76 8.21 -2.31
CA LEU A 84 -15.63 6.92 -2.96
C LEU A 84 -16.61 6.84 -4.13
N VAL A 85 -16.09 6.76 -5.36
CA VAL A 85 -16.86 6.58 -6.59
C VAL A 85 -16.93 5.08 -6.91
N THR A 86 -18.14 4.53 -6.93
CA THR A 86 -18.41 3.11 -7.19
C THR A 86 -19.56 2.89 -8.15
N GLY A 87 -19.59 1.71 -8.76
CA GLY A 87 -20.68 1.25 -9.61
C GLY A 87 -20.18 0.51 -10.85
N THR A 88 -21.03 0.36 -11.85
CA THR A 88 -20.68 -0.25 -13.13
C THR A 88 -21.24 0.62 -14.24
N PRO A 89 -20.39 1.31 -15.04
CA PRO A 89 -20.87 2.21 -16.08
C PRO A 89 -21.72 1.45 -17.11
N THR A 90 -22.86 2.02 -17.48
CA THR A 90 -23.81 1.39 -18.43
C THR A 90 -23.78 2.00 -19.83
N ALA A 91 -23.18 3.18 -19.98
CA ALA A 91 -23.08 3.88 -21.25
C ALA A 91 -21.72 4.57 -21.40
N ALA A 92 -21.19 4.57 -22.63
CA ALA A 92 -19.99 5.34 -22.97
C ALA A 92 -20.34 6.83 -23.06
N GLY A 93 -19.39 7.68 -22.70
CA GLY A 93 -19.53 9.13 -22.67
C GLY A 93 -18.57 9.78 -21.69
N SER A 94 -18.47 11.10 -21.77
CA SER A 94 -17.72 11.89 -20.80
C SER A 94 -18.67 12.83 -20.06
N THR A 95 -18.53 12.90 -18.75
CA THR A 95 -19.30 13.81 -17.89
C THR A 95 -18.33 14.70 -17.11
N GLN A 96 -18.74 15.94 -16.85
CA GLN A 96 -17.91 16.91 -16.16
C GLN A 96 -18.60 17.55 -14.95
N PRO A 97 -18.80 16.79 -13.85
CA PRO A 97 -19.44 17.33 -12.66
C PRO A 97 -18.54 18.34 -11.94
N TRP A 98 -19.19 19.33 -11.33
CA TRP A 98 -18.60 20.15 -10.29
C TRP A 98 -18.72 19.43 -8.95
N VAL A 99 -17.59 19.30 -8.28
CA VAL A 99 -17.46 18.59 -7.01
C VAL A 99 -16.93 19.56 -5.96
N TRP A 100 -17.55 19.53 -4.79
CA TRP A 100 -17.05 20.18 -3.59
C TRP A 100 -16.32 19.18 -2.70
N VAL A 101 -15.25 19.67 -2.08
CA VAL A 101 -14.63 19.05 -0.91
C VAL A 101 -14.71 20.03 0.25
N HIS A 102 -15.20 19.54 1.40
CA HIS A 102 -15.30 20.28 2.65
C HIS A 102 -14.50 19.57 3.72
N ASP A 103 -14.02 20.33 4.69
CA ASP A 103 -13.65 19.80 5.99
C ASP A 103 -14.87 19.14 6.66
N LEU A 104 -14.73 17.90 7.15
CA LEU A 104 -15.76 17.24 7.94
C LEU A 104 -15.71 17.79 9.37
N THR A 105 -16.64 18.71 9.67
CA THR A 105 -16.62 19.46 10.94
C THR A 105 -17.18 18.63 12.11
N ALA A 106 -16.87 19.03 13.35
CA ALA A 106 -17.38 18.35 14.54
C ALA A 106 -18.92 18.19 14.59
N PRO A 107 -19.74 19.20 14.22
CA PRO A 107 -21.19 19.07 14.15
C PRO A 107 -21.68 18.01 13.12
N GLU A 108 -20.87 17.73 12.10
CA GLU A 108 -21.16 16.75 11.05
C GLU A 108 -20.63 15.35 11.35
N GLY A 109 -20.05 15.14 12.55
CA GLY A 109 -19.46 13.87 12.97
C GLY A 109 -17.94 13.80 12.75
N GLY A 110 -17.29 14.90 12.42
CA GLY A 110 -15.84 15.02 12.34
C GLY A 110 -15.15 15.22 13.70
N PRO A 111 -13.81 15.38 13.71
CA PRO A 111 -13.04 15.61 14.92
C PRO A 111 -13.40 16.93 15.60
N SER A 112 -13.37 16.94 16.94
CA SER A 112 -13.74 18.11 17.76
C SER A 112 -12.87 19.35 17.53
N TRP A 113 -11.68 19.17 16.97
CA TRP A 113 -10.76 20.26 16.63
C TRP A 113 -11.01 20.85 15.24
N CYS A 114 -11.87 20.24 14.43
CA CYS A 114 -12.27 20.76 13.13
C CYS A 114 -13.52 21.65 13.25
N GLY A 115 -13.28 22.95 13.40
CA GLY A 115 -14.33 23.94 13.68
C GLY A 115 -14.76 24.80 12.49
N GLY A 116 -14.04 24.77 11.37
CA GLY A 116 -14.35 25.55 10.17
C GLY A 116 -14.67 24.66 8.99
N ASP A 117 -15.75 24.98 8.26
CA ASP A 117 -16.19 24.33 7.03
C ASP A 117 -15.45 24.89 5.81
N ASN A 118 -14.12 24.84 5.83
CA ASN A 118 -13.37 25.30 4.66
C ASN A 118 -13.66 24.37 3.49
N HIS A 119 -13.92 24.95 2.32
CA HIS A 119 -14.26 24.20 1.13
C HIS A 119 -13.52 24.67 -0.11
N SER A 120 -13.33 23.74 -1.04
CA SER A 120 -12.88 24.01 -2.40
C SER A 120 -13.83 23.36 -3.40
N GLU A 121 -13.92 24.00 -4.57
CA GLU A 121 -14.70 23.52 -5.69
C GLU A 121 -13.80 23.24 -6.89
N ARG A 122 -14.06 22.14 -7.61
CA ARG A 122 -13.39 21.85 -8.87
C ARG A 122 -14.22 20.98 -9.81
N GLN A 123 -13.96 21.14 -11.09
CA GLN A 123 -14.58 20.33 -12.14
C GLN A 123 -13.74 19.07 -12.40
N PHE A 124 -14.41 17.92 -12.35
CA PHE A 124 -13.82 16.62 -12.67
C PHE A 124 -14.19 16.21 -14.09
N VAL A 125 -13.36 15.39 -14.72
CA VAL A 125 -13.68 14.75 -16.00
C VAL A 125 -13.68 13.25 -15.77
N PHE A 126 -14.87 12.65 -15.91
CA PHE A 126 -15.06 11.21 -15.89
C PHE A 126 -15.35 10.75 -17.32
N THR A 127 -14.49 9.86 -17.84
CA THR A 127 -14.62 9.33 -19.20
C THR A 127 -14.88 7.83 -19.15
N VAL A 128 -16.00 7.42 -19.75
CA VAL A 128 -16.36 6.03 -19.98
C VAL A 128 -16.27 5.75 -21.48
N VAL A 129 -15.53 4.72 -21.86
CA VAL A 129 -15.46 4.27 -23.26
C VAL A 129 -16.24 2.97 -23.47
N GLY A 130 -16.65 2.73 -24.72
CA GLY A 130 -17.46 1.58 -25.10
C GLY A 130 -16.78 0.24 -24.82
N GLY A 131 -17.60 -0.78 -24.50
CA GLY A 131 -17.12 -2.12 -24.18
C GLY A 131 -16.92 -2.99 -25.42
N ALA A 132 -15.71 -2.98 -25.97
CA ALA A 132 -15.19 -4.04 -26.84
C ALA A 132 -13.69 -4.21 -26.52
N GLY A 133 -13.43 -4.95 -25.45
CA GLY A 133 -12.10 -5.10 -24.87
C GLY A 133 -12.01 -4.47 -23.49
N ALA A 134 -12.65 -5.08 -22.50
CA ALA A 134 -11.97 -5.10 -21.21
C ALA A 134 -10.56 -5.63 -21.50
N PRO A 135 -9.46 -4.99 -21.05
CA PRO A 135 -8.31 -5.81 -20.73
C PRO A 135 -8.90 -6.89 -19.81
N THR A 136 -8.84 -8.16 -20.23
CA THR A 136 -9.15 -9.28 -19.32
C THR A 136 -8.56 -8.88 -17.98
N PRO A 137 -9.35 -8.86 -16.88
CA PRO A 137 -8.87 -8.38 -15.59
C PRO A 137 -7.46 -8.92 -15.43
N PRO A 138 -6.42 -8.08 -15.18
CA PRO A 138 -5.09 -8.62 -14.97
C PRO A 138 -5.29 -9.78 -13.99
N PRO A 139 -4.87 -11.02 -14.35
CA PRO A 139 -5.21 -12.19 -13.57
C PRO A 139 -4.90 -11.83 -12.13
N SER A 140 -5.90 -11.93 -11.24
CA SER A 140 -5.72 -11.67 -9.81
C SER A 140 -4.36 -12.25 -9.44
N PRO A 141 -3.44 -11.49 -8.78
CA PRO A 141 -2.12 -12.01 -8.48
C PRO A 141 -2.34 -13.38 -7.88
N THR A 142 -1.96 -14.43 -8.63
CA THR A 142 -2.21 -15.81 -8.21
C THR A 142 -1.63 -15.89 -6.82
N PRO A 143 -2.38 -16.32 -5.79
CA PRO A 143 -1.90 -16.31 -4.42
C PRO A 143 -0.50 -16.87 -4.41
N GLN A 144 0.51 -16.03 -4.16
CA GLN A 144 1.89 -16.47 -4.22
C GLN A 144 1.99 -17.56 -3.15
N PRO A 145 2.31 -18.82 -3.51
CA PRO A 145 2.36 -19.88 -2.53
C PRO A 145 3.29 -19.43 -1.40
N ALA A 146 2.83 -19.54 -0.16
CA ALA A 146 3.63 -19.14 1.00
C ALA A 146 4.96 -19.89 0.97
N LEU A 147 6.06 -19.20 1.27
CA LEU A 147 7.37 -19.83 1.32
C LEU A 147 7.38 -20.89 2.42
N GLN A 148 7.55 -22.15 2.04
CA GLN A 148 7.66 -23.28 2.95
C GLN A 148 8.85 -24.15 2.58
N ILE A 149 9.68 -24.48 3.55
CA ILE A 149 10.73 -25.51 3.40
C ILE A 149 10.03 -26.86 3.47
N THR A 150 10.14 -27.66 2.41
CA THR A 150 9.49 -28.98 2.32
C THR A 150 10.38 -30.11 2.83
N THR A 151 11.67 -29.86 3.05
CA THR A 151 12.57 -30.83 3.68
C THR A 151 12.32 -30.96 5.17
N ALA A 152 11.57 -32.00 5.55
CA ALA A 152 11.27 -32.31 6.95
C ALA A 152 12.47 -32.88 7.72
N SER A 153 13.37 -33.61 7.05
CA SER A 153 14.56 -34.20 7.68
C SER A 153 15.68 -34.46 6.68
N LEU A 154 16.91 -34.55 7.18
CA LEU A 154 18.10 -34.93 6.44
C LEU A 154 18.51 -36.34 6.81
N GLN A 155 19.05 -37.08 5.85
CA GLN A 155 19.61 -38.41 6.13
C GLN A 155 20.84 -38.29 7.04
N LYS A 156 21.06 -39.32 7.87
CA LYS A 156 22.27 -39.38 8.70
C LYS A 156 23.49 -39.52 7.78
N ALA A 157 24.49 -38.67 7.97
CA ALA A 157 25.78 -38.74 7.27
C ALA A 157 26.80 -39.52 8.10
N THR A 158 27.62 -40.35 7.44
CA THR A 158 28.74 -41.08 8.08
C THR A 158 30.03 -40.31 7.87
N VAL A 159 30.84 -40.20 8.94
CA VAL A 159 32.15 -39.54 8.88
C VAL A 159 33.03 -40.21 7.82
N GLY A 160 33.66 -39.40 6.97
CA GLY A 160 34.54 -39.89 5.90
C GLY A 160 33.85 -40.12 4.56
N THR A 161 32.53 -40.30 4.50
CA THR A 161 31.78 -40.50 3.24
C THR A 161 31.37 -39.16 2.61
N PRO A 162 31.46 -38.97 1.27
CA PRO A 162 30.90 -37.80 0.62
C PRO A 162 29.38 -37.77 0.84
N TYR A 163 28.87 -36.63 1.28
CA TYR A 163 27.45 -36.44 1.54
C TYR A 163 26.95 -35.26 0.72
N THR A 164 25.94 -35.50 -0.10
CA THR A 164 25.30 -34.48 -0.92
C THR A 164 23.80 -34.66 -0.83
N VAL A 165 23.12 -33.63 -0.37
CA VAL A 165 21.67 -33.57 -0.26
C VAL A 165 21.21 -32.23 -0.81
N THR A 166 20.04 -32.22 -1.44
CA THR A 166 19.39 -31.03 -1.97
C THR A 166 18.26 -30.60 -1.04
N LEU A 167 18.35 -29.40 -0.47
CA LEU A 167 17.21 -28.80 0.23
C LEU A 167 16.13 -28.38 -0.78
N ALA A 168 14.87 -28.51 -0.39
CA ALA A 168 13.73 -28.12 -1.20
C ALA A 168 12.84 -27.15 -0.41
N ALA A 169 12.44 -26.08 -1.08
CA ALA A 169 11.43 -25.14 -0.61
C ALA A 169 10.45 -24.90 -1.75
N SER A 170 9.19 -24.62 -1.40
CA SER A 170 8.11 -24.27 -2.33
C SER A 170 7.56 -22.91 -1.96
N GLY A 171 7.09 -22.15 -2.96
CA GLY A 171 6.59 -20.80 -2.74
C GLY A 171 7.70 -19.77 -2.55
N GLY A 172 7.32 -18.50 -2.43
CA GLY A 172 8.26 -17.37 -2.50
C GLY A 172 8.88 -17.20 -3.89
N GLY A 173 9.38 -15.99 -4.18
CA GLY A 173 10.02 -15.65 -5.46
C GLY A 173 11.45 -16.21 -5.57
N ASN A 174 12.42 -15.36 -5.88
CA ASN A 174 13.83 -15.76 -5.91
C ASN A 174 14.29 -16.16 -4.50
N LEU A 175 14.64 -17.44 -4.31
CA LEU A 175 14.99 -18.00 -3.00
C LEU A 175 16.51 -18.01 -2.78
N THR A 176 16.93 -17.39 -1.69
CA THR A 176 18.31 -17.49 -1.17
C THR A 176 18.30 -18.31 0.10
N TRP A 177 19.11 -19.37 0.12
CA TRP A 177 19.26 -20.21 1.31
C TRP A 177 20.27 -19.60 2.28
N THR A 178 19.83 -19.30 3.50
CA THR A 178 20.68 -18.87 4.62
C THR A 178 20.41 -19.74 5.84
N MET A 179 21.43 -19.96 6.68
CA MET A 179 21.21 -20.60 7.98
C MET A 179 20.75 -19.55 8.99
N SER A 180 19.55 -19.74 9.55
CA SER A 180 18.97 -18.86 10.57
C SER A 180 19.56 -19.09 11.96
N ALA A 181 20.02 -20.31 12.26
CA ALA A 181 20.72 -20.65 13.51
C ALA A 181 21.50 -21.98 13.38
N GLY A 182 22.55 -22.14 14.20
CA GLY A 182 23.39 -23.36 14.28
C GLY A 182 24.71 -23.29 13.50
N SER A 183 25.54 -24.33 13.65
CA SER A 183 26.77 -24.52 12.88
C SER A 183 26.71 -25.83 12.11
N LEU A 184 27.13 -25.80 10.83
CA LEU A 184 27.33 -27.03 10.08
C LEU A 184 28.54 -27.78 10.67
N PRO A 185 28.46 -29.12 10.82
CA PRO A 185 29.62 -29.94 11.15
C PRO A 185 30.82 -29.63 10.24
N ALA A 186 32.04 -29.74 10.79
CA ALA A 186 33.27 -29.45 10.07
C ALA A 186 33.31 -30.18 8.72
N GLY A 187 33.48 -29.41 7.64
CA GLY A 187 33.52 -29.91 6.28
C GLY A 187 32.20 -29.85 5.52
N LEU A 188 31.06 -29.50 6.11
CA LEU A 188 29.82 -29.26 5.35
C LEU A 188 29.64 -27.77 5.02
N THR A 189 29.35 -27.45 3.76
CA THR A 189 29.04 -26.08 3.33
C THR A 189 27.71 -26.00 2.60
N LEU A 190 26.92 -24.97 2.88
CA LEU A 190 25.67 -24.67 2.17
C LEU A 190 26.02 -23.94 0.87
N ALA A 191 25.87 -24.59 -0.28
CA ALA A 191 26.07 -23.94 -1.58
C ALA A 191 24.74 -23.49 -2.18
N PRO A 192 24.63 -22.25 -2.72
CA PRO A 192 23.49 -21.87 -3.53
C PRO A 192 23.51 -22.68 -4.83
N ALA A 193 22.43 -23.39 -5.17
CA ALA A 193 22.28 -23.93 -6.52
C ALA A 193 21.44 -22.98 -7.38
N ALA A 194 21.87 -22.76 -8.62
CA ALA A 194 21.08 -22.04 -9.61
C ALA A 194 19.91 -22.93 -10.06
N ALA A 195 18.68 -22.53 -9.76
CA ALA A 195 17.49 -23.17 -10.32
C ALA A 195 17.41 -22.84 -11.82
N ARG A 196 17.20 -23.86 -12.66
CA ARG A 196 17.05 -23.70 -14.12
C ARG A 196 15.79 -24.43 -14.57
N SER A 197 14.63 -23.76 -14.59
CA SER A 197 13.54 -24.08 -15.54
C SER A 197 12.32 -23.15 -15.51
N PRO A 198 11.51 -23.13 -16.59
CA PRO A 198 10.41 -22.18 -16.78
C PRO A 198 9.04 -22.62 -16.22
N CYS A 199 8.86 -23.84 -15.71
CA CYS A 199 7.63 -24.27 -15.01
C CYS A 199 7.92 -25.41 -14.01
N ALA A 200 8.57 -25.09 -12.89
CA ALA A 200 8.62 -25.84 -11.61
C ALA A 200 9.68 -25.14 -10.75
N TRP A 201 9.27 -24.40 -9.71
CA TRP A 201 10.20 -23.67 -8.85
C TRP A 201 10.82 -24.62 -7.83
N THR A 202 11.78 -25.44 -8.28
CA THR A 202 12.61 -26.29 -7.42
C THR A 202 13.97 -25.62 -7.26
N ALA A 203 14.22 -24.98 -6.12
CA ALA A 203 15.55 -24.51 -5.74
C ALA A 203 16.24 -25.61 -4.91
N ALA A 204 17.36 -26.14 -5.42
CA ALA A 204 18.20 -27.09 -4.70
C ALA A 204 19.30 -26.35 -3.92
N ALA A 205 19.73 -26.86 -2.76
CA ALA A 205 20.98 -26.43 -2.12
C ALA A 205 21.86 -27.65 -1.90
N THR A 206 23.06 -27.67 -2.48
CA THR A 206 23.98 -28.82 -2.41
C THR A 206 24.90 -28.64 -1.21
N LEU A 207 24.82 -29.52 -0.21
CA LEU A 207 25.90 -29.63 0.77
C LEU A 207 27.11 -30.30 0.08
N ARG A 208 28.22 -29.57 -0.08
CA ARG A 208 29.48 -30.13 -0.60
C ARG A 208 30.51 -30.17 0.51
N ARG A 209 31.35 -31.20 0.54
CA ARG A 209 32.57 -31.19 1.36
C ARG A 209 33.65 -30.43 0.61
N ASN A 210 34.14 -29.32 1.16
CA ASN A 210 35.38 -28.70 0.65
C ASN A 210 36.56 -29.54 1.15
N SER A 211 37.05 -30.46 0.33
CA SER A 211 38.30 -31.17 0.63
C SER A 211 39.48 -30.29 0.21
N SER A 212 39.96 -29.46 1.14
CA SER A 212 41.35 -29.00 1.12
C SER A 212 41.99 -29.38 2.46
N VAL A 213 42.51 -30.61 2.53
CA VAL A 213 43.60 -30.91 3.46
C VAL A 213 44.85 -30.42 2.75
N SER A 214 45.37 -29.26 3.19
CA SER A 214 46.75 -28.91 2.90
C SER A 214 47.62 -29.52 3.99
N SER A 215 48.26 -30.64 3.69
CA SER A 215 49.37 -31.13 4.50
C SER A 215 50.62 -30.31 4.18
N SER A 216 51.23 -29.68 5.18
CA SER A 216 52.66 -29.38 5.17
C SER A 216 53.21 -29.62 6.58
N SER A 217 53.99 -30.68 6.68
CA SER A 217 54.73 -31.16 7.84
C SER A 217 55.97 -30.30 8.17
N THR A 218 56.53 -30.56 9.36
CA THR A 218 57.82 -30.12 9.97
C THR A 218 57.73 -28.81 10.75
N SER A 219 58.14 -28.71 12.02
CA SER A 219 59.25 -29.39 12.72
C SER A 219 58.89 -30.08 14.04
#